data_AF-A0A8C8S2J8-F1
#
_entry.id   AF-A0A8C8S2J8-F1
#
_cell.length_a   1.000
_cell.length_b   1.000
_cell.length_c   1.000
_cell.angle_alpha   90.00
_cell.angle_beta   90.00
_cell.angle_gamma   90.00
#
_symmetry.space_group_name_H-M   'P 1'
#
loop_
_entity.id
_entity.type
_entity.pdbx_description
1 polymer ?
#
loop_
_entity_poly.entity_id
_entity_poly.type
_entity_poly.pdbx_seq_one_letter_code
_entity_poly.pdbx_strand_id
1 'polypeptide(L)'
;RQTPYMASLKIQRGNKGKHCGGFLLSENFMLMITVYLGAHNIRKEEPSQQVISARRWIPHQQFNVETNNNDIMLVHLEHKATFNEYVRSIRLPLVQQQVPPGTLCSIAGWGWTNATSGHLSATLQEVDVVVMPNATCNYVQYNPSMMVCVGDPKEGKGSFQGDSGGALVCGRTAQGIFSFGSEDGTPPMAYTRVSTFIPWIQETMRRLQP
;
A
#
# COMPACT_ATOMS: atom_id res chain seq x y z
N ARG A 1 7.27 10.93 14.95
CA ARG A 1 7.23 10.33 13.59
C ARG A 1 6.45 9.02 13.70
N GLN A 2 5.45 8.78 12.85
CA GLN A 2 4.37 7.81 13.17
C GLN A 2 4.31 6.56 12.26
N THR A 3 5.06 6.53 11.16
CA THR A 3 4.89 5.60 10.03
C THR A 3 6.06 4.61 9.76
N PRO A 4 6.66 3.94 10.77
CA PRO A 4 7.87 3.11 10.61
C PRO A 4 7.67 1.78 9.84
N TYR A 5 6.49 1.56 9.27
CA TYR A 5 6.11 0.38 8.48
C TYR A 5 6.09 0.63 6.97
N MET A 6 6.25 1.89 6.55
CA MET A 6 6.21 2.29 5.14
C MET A 6 7.42 1.74 4.37
N ALA A 7 7.14 1.27 3.16
CA ALA A 7 8.12 0.83 2.19
C ALA A 7 7.94 1.62 0.88
N SER A 8 9.03 2.10 0.29
CA SER A 8 9.05 2.58 -1.10
C SER A 8 9.52 1.44 -1.99
N LEU A 9 8.72 1.09 -3.00
CA LEU A 9 9.01 0.01 -3.96
C LEU A 9 9.47 0.61 -5.29
N LYS A 10 10.73 0.38 -5.67
CA LYS A 10 11.26 0.73 -6.99
C LYS A 10 11.26 -0.50 -7.89
N ILE A 11 10.45 -0.46 -8.95
CA ILE A 11 10.22 -1.58 -9.88
C ILE A 11 10.88 -1.22 -11.22
N GLN A 12 11.72 -2.10 -11.78
CA GLN A 12 12.38 -1.88 -13.08
C GLN A 12 12.05 -2.97 -14.09
N ARG A 13 11.76 -2.57 -15.34
CA ARG A 13 11.52 -3.47 -16.49
C ARG A 13 12.22 -2.92 -17.73
N GLY A 14 13.46 -3.33 -17.93
CA GLY A 14 14.36 -2.71 -18.90
C GLY A 14 14.57 -1.22 -18.57
N ASN A 15 14.59 -0.35 -19.59
CA ASN A 15 14.81 1.09 -19.41
C ASN A 15 13.61 1.84 -18.80
N LYS A 16 12.51 1.16 -18.43
CA LYS A 16 11.35 1.77 -17.77
C LYS A 16 11.32 1.40 -16.28
N GLY A 17 11.16 2.41 -15.42
CA GLY A 17 10.93 2.25 -13.99
C GLY A 17 9.53 2.70 -13.57
N LYS A 18 8.93 2.03 -12.59
CA LYS A 18 7.73 2.47 -11.86
C LYS A 18 8.07 2.52 -10.37
N HIS A 19 7.48 3.47 -9.65
CA HIS A 19 7.46 3.47 -8.19
C HIS A 19 6.06 3.16 -7.68
N CYS A 20 6.01 2.46 -6.55
CA CYS A 20 4.80 2.14 -5.79
C CYS A 20 5.06 2.37 -4.29
N GLY A 21 4.00 2.62 -3.53
CA GLY A 21 4.00 2.49 -2.09
C GLY A 21 4.00 1.01 -1.66
N GLY A 22 4.12 0.79 -0.36
CA GLY A 22 4.13 -0.55 0.21
C GLY A 22 4.18 -0.49 1.74
N PHE A 23 3.94 -1.63 2.37
CA PHE A 23 4.15 -1.83 3.80
C PHE A 23 4.68 -3.24 4.06
N LEU A 24 5.51 -3.40 5.10
CA LEU A 24 6.31 -4.61 5.27
C LEU A 24 5.49 -5.80 5.81
N LEU A 25 5.34 -6.84 4.97
CA LEU A 25 4.59 -8.08 5.29
C LEU A 25 5.35 -9.42 5.09
N SER A 26 6.09 -9.63 3.97
CA SER A 26 6.70 -10.93 3.52
C SER A 26 5.67 -11.88 2.82
N GLU A 27 5.85 -12.69 1.73
CA GLU A 27 6.95 -13.25 0.86
C GLU A 27 6.41 -13.67 -0.59
N ASN A 28 6.96 -14.40 -1.63
CA ASN A 28 8.24 -15.05 -2.05
C ASN A 28 8.39 -15.65 -3.55
N PHE A 29 8.04 -15.07 -4.72
CA PHE A 29 8.59 -15.52 -6.07
C PHE A 29 8.42 -14.56 -7.33
N MET A 30 9.33 -13.78 -7.97
CA MET A 30 10.81 -13.68 -8.17
C MET A 30 11.17 -12.32 -8.88
N LEU A 31 12.43 -11.83 -8.82
CA LEU A 31 13.09 -10.75 -9.66
C LEU A 31 13.26 -9.34 -9.01
N MET A 32 13.32 -8.22 -9.76
CA MET A 32 13.86 -6.92 -9.29
C MET A 32 12.82 -5.85 -8.89
N ILE A 33 12.43 -5.90 -7.61
CA ILE A 33 11.83 -4.79 -6.86
C ILE A 33 12.83 -4.40 -5.76
N THR A 34 13.25 -3.14 -5.67
CA THR A 34 14.05 -2.66 -4.52
C THR A 34 13.14 -2.09 -3.46
N VAL A 35 13.28 -2.56 -2.22
CA VAL A 35 12.47 -2.13 -1.06
C VAL A 35 13.29 -1.19 -0.19
N TYR A 36 12.81 0.05 -0.02
CA TYR A 36 13.40 1.05 0.86
C TYR A 36 12.57 1.13 2.13
N LEU A 37 13.13 0.72 3.27
CA LEU A 37 12.53 0.79 4.60
C LEU A 37 13.21 1.87 5.44
N GLY A 38 12.49 2.50 6.37
CA GLY A 38 13.09 3.50 7.28
C GLY A 38 13.52 4.81 6.62
N ALA A 39 13.15 5.01 5.35
CA ALA A 39 13.33 6.26 4.63
C ALA A 39 12.32 7.31 5.09
N HIS A 40 12.74 8.57 5.12
CA HIS A 40 11.84 9.71 5.02
C HIS A 40 12.01 10.39 3.66
N ASN A 41 13.24 10.67 3.22
CA ASN A 41 13.55 11.26 1.93
C ASN A 41 14.15 10.25 0.94
N ILE A 42 13.33 9.73 0.01
CA ILE A 42 13.75 8.70 -0.97
C ILE A 42 14.69 9.23 -2.07
N ARG A 43 15.05 10.53 -2.05
CA ARG A 43 16.07 11.13 -2.92
C ARG A 43 17.39 11.42 -2.19
N LYS A 44 17.56 10.92 -0.97
CA LYS A 44 18.77 11.01 -0.16
C LYS A 44 19.10 9.65 0.46
N GLU A 45 20.38 9.40 0.69
CA GLU A 45 20.81 8.37 1.62
C GLU A 45 20.60 8.91 3.05
N GLU A 46 19.95 8.12 3.91
CA GLU A 46 19.68 8.47 5.30
C GLU A 46 20.13 7.31 6.20
N PRO A 47 20.82 7.53 7.34
CA PRO A 47 21.31 6.44 8.20
C PRO A 47 20.22 5.52 8.80
N SER A 48 18.95 5.91 8.70
CA SER A 48 17.79 5.11 9.09
C SER A 48 17.35 4.09 8.03
N GLN A 49 17.83 4.23 6.79
CA GLN A 49 17.39 3.43 5.65
C GLN A 49 17.94 2.01 5.69
N GLN A 50 17.08 1.05 5.33
CA GLN A 50 17.46 -0.30 4.94
C GLN A 50 16.99 -0.51 3.51
N VAL A 51 17.95 -0.55 2.58
CA VAL A 51 17.70 -0.82 1.16
C VAL A 51 17.92 -2.31 0.94
N ILE A 52 16.84 -3.06 0.71
CA ILE A 52 16.88 -4.51 0.58
C ILE A 52 16.19 -4.90 -0.72
N SER A 53 16.87 -5.68 -1.57
CA SER A 53 16.26 -6.29 -2.73
C SER A 53 15.10 -7.16 -2.29
N ALA A 54 13.95 -7.04 -2.96
CA ALA A 54 13.02 -8.14 -2.99
C ALA A 54 13.74 -9.29 -3.70
N ARG A 55 13.95 -10.39 -2.99
CA ARG A 55 14.31 -11.67 -3.61
C ARG A 55 13.26 -12.02 -4.66
N ARG A 56 11.99 -11.88 -4.24
CA ARG A 56 10.90 -12.75 -4.66
C ARG A 56 9.54 -12.23 -4.10
N TRP A 57 8.49 -12.00 -4.91
CA TRP A 57 7.13 -11.54 -4.47
C TRP A 57 6.00 -12.47 -4.94
N ILE A 58 4.79 -12.41 -4.38
CA ILE A 58 3.65 -13.25 -4.80
C ILE A 58 2.40 -12.39 -4.95
N PRO A 59 1.90 -12.15 -6.18
CA PRO A 59 0.58 -11.55 -6.39
C PRO A 59 -0.50 -12.59 -6.07
N HIS A 60 -1.72 -12.13 -5.75
CA HIS A 60 -2.86 -13.03 -5.61
C HIS A 60 -3.09 -13.83 -6.90
N GLN A 61 -3.26 -15.14 -6.81
CA GLN A 61 -3.37 -16.02 -7.99
C GLN A 61 -4.65 -15.74 -8.82
N GLN A 62 -5.60 -15.01 -8.26
CA GLN A 62 -6.83 -14.55 -8.91
C GLN A 62 -6.86 -13.03 -9.15
N PHE A 63 -5.71 -12.35 -9.15
CA PHE A 63 -5.64 -10.94 -9.55
C PHE A 63 -6.15 -10.77 -10.99
N ASN A 64 -7.15 -9.90 -11.17
CA ASN A 64 -7.71 -9.58 -12.48
C ASN A 64 -7.33 -8.15 -12.89
N VAL A 65 -6.58 -8.02 -13.98
CA VAL A 65 -6.00 -6.74 -14.45
C VAL A 65 -7.04 -5.77 -15.04
N GLU A 66 -8.20 -6.24 -15.44
CA GLU A 66 -9.27 -5.43 -16.04
C GLU A 66 -10.13 -4.74 -14.98
N THR A 67 -10.22 -5.34 -13.79
CA THR A 67 -11.09 -4.90 -12.69
C THR A 67 -10.35 -4.52 -11.41
N ASN A 68 -9.05 -4.82 -11.32
CA ASN A 68 -8.24 -4.78 -10.10
C ASN A 68 -8.83 -5.61 -8.92
N ASN A 69 -9.73 -6.55 -9.22
CA ASN A 69 -10.18 -7.52 -8.21
C ASN A 69 -9.00 -8.36 -7.73
N ASN A 70 -8.89 -8.52 -6.41
CA ASN A 70 -7.76 -9.17 -5.72
C ASN A 70 -6.39 -8.49 -5.94
N ASP A 71 -6.34 -7.16 -6.06
CA ASP A 71 -5.08 -6.39 -6.10
C ASP A 71 -4.36 -6.40 -4.73
N ILE A 72 -3.65 -7.50 -4.47
CA ILE A 72 -2.78 -7.69 -3.31
C ILE A 72 -1.57 -8.53 -3.71
N MET A 73 -0.41 -8.16 -3.16
CA MET A 73 0.87 -8.82 -3.40
C MET A 73 1.72 -8.82 -2.12
N LEU A 74 2.40 -9.92 -1.85
CA LEU A 74 3.38 -10.05 -0.77
C LEU A 74 4.81 -10.04 -1.33
N VAL A 75 5.81 -9.59 -0.54
CA VAL A 75 7.19 -9.34 -1.03
C VAL A 75 8.24 -9.86 -0.04
N HIS A 76 9.08 -10.81 -0.43
CA HIS A 76 10.19 -11.36 0.37
C HIS A 76 11.45 -10.53 0.14
N LEU A 77 12.06 -10.09 1.22
CA LEU A 77 13.35 -9.41 1.23
C LEU A 77 14.47 -10.44 1.21
N GLU A 78 15.51 -10.26 0.40
CA GLU A 78 16.64 -11.22 0.30
C GLU A 78 17.23 -11.56 1.68
N HIS A 79 17.27 -10.57 2.57
CA HIS A 79 17.62 -10.73 3.97
C HIS A 79 16.56 -10.07 4.85
N LYS A 80 16.39 -10.55 6.10
CA LYS A 80 15.41 -10.00 7.04
C LYS A 80 15.72 -8.54 7.37
N ALA A 81 14.71 -7.68 7.37
CA ALA A 81 14.82 -6.32 7.88
C ALA A 81 15.14 -6.33 9.39
N THR A 82 16.01 -5.43 9.81
CA THR A 82 16.37 -5.22 11.23
C THR A 82 15.39 -4.23 11.85
N PHE A 83 14.57 -4.68 12.80
CA PHE A 83 13.62 -3.79 13.47
C PHE A 83 14.33 -2.84 14.45
N ASN A 84 13.96 -1.56 14.40
CA ASN A 84 14.53 -0.50 15.23
C ASN A 84 13.46 0.59 15.54
N GLU A 85 13.81 1.87 15.61
CA GLU A 85 12.84 2.97 15.75
C GLU A 85 12.24 3.45 14.42
N TYR A 86 12.94 3.23 13.29
CA TYR A 86 12.54 3.65 11.94
C TYR A 86 11.87 2.54 11.12
N VAL A 87 12.13 1.27 11.46
CA VAL A 87 11.65 0.07 10.74
C VAL A 87 10.93 -0.86 11.71
N ARG A 88 9.62 -1.08 11.50
CA ARG A 88 8.75 -1.98 12.28
C ARG A 88 7.62 -2.53 11.40
N SER A 89 7.05 -3.68 11.77
CA SER A 89 5.82 -4.18 11.14
C SER A 89 4.58 -3.42 11.61
N ILE A 90 3.54 -3.40 10.77
CA ILE A 90 2.18 -2.97 11.12
C ILE A 90 1.31 -4.18 11.48
N ARG A 91 0.21 -3.97 12.21
CA ARG A 91 -0.76 -5.03 12.52
C ARG A 91 -1.66 -5.31 11.31
N LEU A 92 -1.90 -6.59 11.05
CA LEU A 92 -2.98 -7.04 10.17
C LEU A 92 -4.32 -7.05 10.93
N PRO A 93 -5.45 -6.85 10.24
CA PRO A 93 -6.79 -6.98 10.81
C PRO A 93 -7.17 -8.45 11.07
N LEU A 94 -8.27 -8.66 11.78
CA LEU A 94 -8.88 -9.98 11.92
C LEU A 94 -9.55 -10.39 10.59
N VAL A 95 -9.70 -11.71 10.38
CA VAL A 95 -10.40 -12.29 9.23
C VAL A 95 -11.81 -11.68 9.12
N GLN A 96 -12.17 -11.18 7.93
CA GLN A 96 -13.45 -10.53 7.63
C GLN A 96 -13.82 -9.29 8.48
N GLN A 97 -12.87 -8.74 9.26
CA GLN A 97 -13.07 -7.50 10.01
C GLN A 97 -13.55 -6.37 9.09
N GLN A 98 -14.66 -5.74 9.46
CA GLN A 98 -15.21 -4.58 8.79
C GLN A 98 -14.69 -3.28 9.42
N VAL A 99 -14.56 -2.24 8.60
CA VAL A 99 -14.35 -0.86 9.05
C VAL A 99 -15.60 -0.07 8.64
N PRO A 100 -16.34 0.53 9.58
CA PRO A 100 -17.58 1.23 9.23
C PRO A 100 -17.30 2.58 8.55
N PRO A 101 -18.21 3.06 7.69
CA PRO A 101 -18.18 4.43 7.19
C PRO A 101 -18.13 5.46 8.33
N GLY A 102 -17.45 6.58 8.10
CA GLY A 102 -17.16 7.59 9.12
C GLY A 102 -15.93 7.29 9.98
N THR A 103 -15.28 6.13 9.82
CA THR A 103 -14.00 5.85 10.52
C THR A 103 -12.88 6.73 9.96
N LEU A 104 -12.18 7.44 10.84
CA LEU A 104 -10.96 8.18 10.52
C LEU A 104 -9.74 7.22 10.47
N CYS A 105 -8.93 7.35 9.42
CA CYS A 105 -7.73 6.56 9.17
C CYS A 105 -6.64 7.48 8.57
N SER A 106 -5.35 7.16 8.72
CA SER A 106 -4.29 7.85 7.98
C SER A 106 -3.83 7.03 6.77
N ILE A 107 -3.32 7.73 5.76
CA ILE A 107 -2.63 7.18 4.59
C ILE A 107 -1.29 7.90 4.43
N ALA A 108 -0.27 7.19 3.95
CA ALA A 108 1.06 7.76 3.78
C ALA A 108 1.76 7.23 2.52
N GLY A 109 2.62 8.05 1.92
CA GLY A 109 3.29 7.70 0.67
C GLY A 109 4.23 8.76 0.09
N TRP A 110 4.82 8.44 -1.07
CA TRP A 110 5.73 9.30 -1.82
C TRP A 110 5.20 9.61 -3.23
N GLY A 111 3.90 9.45 -3.46
CA GLY A 111 3.24 9.78 -4.71
C GLY A 111 3.24 11.27 -5.04
N TRP A 112 2.49 11.61 -6.07
CA TRP A 112 2.31 12.98 -6.55
C TRP A 112 1.42 13.76 -5.58
N THR A 113 1.92 14.89 -5.05
CA THR A 113 1.17 15.73 -4.09
C THR A 113 0.13 16.64 -4.73
N ASN A 114 0.06 16.67 -6.07
CA ASN A 114 -1.03 17.25 -6.85
C ASN A 114 -1.04 16.66 -8.28
N ALA A 115 -2.19 16.77 -8.95
CA ALA A 115 -2.43 16.22 -10.29
C ALA A 115 -1.47 16.73 -11.37
N THR A 116 -0.93 17.94 -11.21
CA THR A 116 -0.09 18.63 -12.21
C THR A 116 1.42 18.43 -12.02
N SER A 117 1.86 17.83 -10.91
CA SER A 117 3.27 17.79 -10.53
C SER A 117 4.18 17.06 -11.52
N GLY A 118 3.70 15.97 -12.13
CA GLY A 118 4.52 15.11 -12.97
C GLY A 118 5.57 14.28 -12.20
N HIS A 119 5.63 14.38 -10.86
CA HIS A 119 6.73 13.78 -10.09
C HIS A 119 6.34 13.35 -8.68
N LEU A 120 6.97 12.25 -8.24
CA LEU A 120 6.92 11.70 -6.89
C LEU A 120 7.45 12.70 -5.86
N SER A 121 6.81 12.80 -4.70
CA SER A 121 7.35 13.53 -3.56
C SER A 121 8.74 13.03 -3.18
N ALA A 122 9.65 13.95 -2.85
CA ALA A 122 10.95 13.57 -2.29
C ALA A 122 10.83 13.04 -0.85
N THR A 123 9.85 13.50 -0.08
CA THR A 123 9.67 13.19 1.35
C THR A 123 8.34 12.50 1.62
N LEU A 124 8.31 11.59 2.59
CA LEU A 124 7.09 10.86 2.99
C LEU A 124 6.01 11.86 3.41
N GLN A 125 4.87 11.83 2.72
CA GLN A 125 3.66 12.56 3.10
C GLN A 125 2.75 11.63 3.91
N GLU A 126 1.92 12.22 4.77
CA GLU A 126 0.87 11.54 5.54
C GLU A 126 -0.35 12.47 5.63
N VAL A 127 -1.56 11.92 5.49
CA VAL A 127 -2.81 12.68 5.59
C VAL A 127 -3.94 11.81 6.15
N ASP A 128 -4.81 12.42 6.96
CA ASP A 128 -6.02 11.79 7.46
C ASP A 128 -7.12 11.75 6.39
N VAL A 129 -7.82 10.62 6.31
CA VAL A 129 -8.92 10.32 5.40
C VAL A 129 -10.02 9.55 6.12
N VAL A 130 -11.25 9.63 5.60
CA VAL A 130 -12.44 8.98 6.17
C VAL A 130 -12.88 7.79 5.31
N VAL A 131 -13.29 6.68 5.94
CA VAL A 131 -13.94 5.56 5.24
C VAL A 131 -15.33 6.00 4.79
N MET A 132 -15.62 5.87 3.49
CA MET A 132 -16.89 6.28 2.89
C MET A 132 -17.86 5.10 2.76
N PRO A 133 -19.18 5.35 2.65
CA PRO A 133 -20.15 4.33 2.26
C PRO A 133 -19.75 3.69 0.92
N ASN A 134 -19.97 2.38 0.78
CA ASN A 134 -19.63 1.63 -0.43
C ASN A 134 -20.20 2.27 -1.71
N ALA A 135 -21.42 2.82 -1.64
CA ALA A 135 -22.10 3.49 -2.76
C ALA A 135 -21.46 4.82 -3.20
N THR A 136 -20.53 5.40 -2.42
CA THR A 136 -19.76 6.58 -2.84
C THR A 136 -18.73 6.23 -3.91
N CYS A 137 -18.17 5.01 -3.90
CA CYS A 137 -17.22 4.53 -4.91
C CYS A 137 -17.95 4.02 -6.16
N ASN A 138 -18.49 4.96 -6.94
CA ASN A 138 -19.21 4.69 -8.19
C ASN A 138 -18.27 4.32 -9.36
N TYR A 139 -17.45 3.28 -9.19
CA TYR A 139 -16.64 2.69 -10.25
C TYR A 139 -17.24 1.35 -10.68
N VAL A 140 -17.27 1.07 -11.99
CA VAL A 140 -17.84 -0.16 -12.56
C VAL A 140 -17.20 -1.42 -11.98
N GLN A 141 -15.90 -1.35 -11.67
CA GLN A 141 -15.11 -2.43 -11.10
C GLN A 141 -15.09 -2.50 -9.56
N TYR A 142 -15.77 -1.58 -8.85
CA TYR A 142 -15.72 -1.55 -7.38
C TYR A 142 -16.51 -2.69 -6.75
N ASN A 143 -15.84 -3.51 -5.92
CA ASN A 143 -16.41 -4.68 -5.28
C ASN A 143 -16.35 -4.57 -3.74
N PRO A 144 -17.46 -4.24 -3.05
CA PRO A 144 -17.44 -3.96 -1.60
C PRO A 144 -16.99 -5.15 -0.73
N SER A 145 -17.13 -6.38 -1.23
CA SER A 145 -16.72 -7.61 -0.52
C SER A 145 -15.20 -7.77 -0.42
N MET A 146 -14.45 -7.12 -1.31
CA MET A 146 -12.97 -7.15 -1.33
C MET A 146 -12.32 -5.75 -1.42
N MET A 147 -13.11 -4.68 -1.40
CA MET A 147 -12.63 -3.29 -1.44
C MET A 147 -13.26 -2.44 -0.32
N VAL A 148 -12.57 -1.36 0.05
CA VAL A 148 -13.00 -0.30 0.98
C VAL A 148 -13.03 1.02 0.19
N CYS A 149 -14.06 1.84 0.41
CA CYS A 149 -14.17 3.18 -0.17
C CYS A 149 -13.60 4.23 0.81
N VAL A 150 -12.76 5.17 0.35
CA VAL A 150 -12.00 6.08 1.22
C VAL A 150 -11.89 7.49 0.65
N GLY A 151 -11.99 8.51 1.50
CA GLY A 151 -11.82 9.92 1.18
C GLY A 151 -13.13 10.62 0.82
N ASP A 152 -13.46 11.72 1.51
CA ASP A 152 -14.62 12.56 1.15
C ASP A 152 -14.28 13.34 -0.15
N PRO A 153 -15.10 13.24 -1.21
CA PRO A 153 -14.94 14.03 -2.45
C PRO A 153 -14.79 15.54 -2.24
N LYS A 154 -15.29 16.08 -1.12
CA LYS A 154 -15.22 17.51 -0.79
C LYS A 154 -13.87 17.96 -0.23
N GLU A 155 -13.05 17.05 0.28
CA GLU A 155 -11.80 17.41 0.96
C GLU A 155 -10.56 17.40 0.06
N GLY A 156 -10.64 16.77 -1.12
CA GLY A 156 -9.51 16.70 -2.06
C GLY A 156 -8.29 15.91 -1.55
N LYS A 157 -8.46 15.11 -0.48
CA LYS A 157 -7.41 14.30 0.15
C LYS A 157 -7.54 12.84 -0.28
N GLY A 158 -6.44 12.26 -0.76
CA GLY A 158 -6.38 10.85 -1.14
C GLY A 158 -4.96 10.42 -1.49
N SER A 159 -4.80 9.14 -1.82
CA SER A 159 -3.60 8.63 -2.47
C SER A 159 -3.69 8.84 -3.98
N PHE A 160 -2.55 9.05 -4.64
CA PHE A 160 -2.51 9.30 -6.09
C PHE A 160 -1.31 8.60 -6.75
N GLN A 161 -0.85 9.10 -7.90
CA GLN A 161 0.15 8.42 -8.73
C GLN A 161 1.46 8.18 -7.98
N GLY A 162 1.80 6.91 -7.79
CA GLY A 162 2.97 6.44 -7.04
C GLY A 162 2.68 5.90 -5.64
N ASP A 163 1.49 6.13 -5.08
CA ASP A 163 1.12 5.63 -3.75
C ASP A 163 0.55 4.20 -3.75
N SER A 164 0.21 3.63 -4.92
CA SER A 164 -0.37 2.28 -5.04
C SER A 164 0.44 1.25 -4.27
N GLY A 165 -0.23 0.41 -3.46
CA GLY A 165 0.42 -0.49 -2.49
C GLY A 165 0.57 0.10 -1.08
N GLY A 166 0.38 1.41 -0.89
CA GLY A 166 0.37 2.08 0.42
C GLY A 166 -0.79 1.61 1.33
N ALA A 167 -0.57 1.66 2.65
CA ALA A 167 -1.54 1.19 3.63
C ALA A 167 -2.58 2.26 4.01
N LEU A 168 -3.85 1.86 4.06
CA LEU A 168 -4.89 2.55 4.84
C LEU A 168 -4.79 2.09 6.30
N VAL A 169 -4.44 3.01 7.20
CA VAL A 169 -4.18 2.70 8.61
C VAL A 169 -5.26 3.29 9.50
N CYS A 170 -6.18 2.44 9.95
CA CYS A 170 -7.22 2.84 10.89
C CYS A 170 -6.78 2.41 12.30
N GLY A 171 -6.54 3.39 13.17
CA GLY A 171 -6.01 3.18 14.52
C GLY A 171 -4.55 2.72 14.54
N ARG A 172 -4.30 1.41 14.41
CA ARG A 172 -2.95 0.80 14.38
C ARG A 172 -2.84 -0.42 13.45
N THR A 173 -3.77 -0.53 12.50
CA THR A 173 -3.99 -1.73 11.68
C THR A 173 -4.11 -1.35 10.21
N ALA A 174 -3.43 -2.09 9.33
CA ALA A 174 -3.52 -1.93 7.88
C ALA A 174 -4.83 -2.56 7.37
N GLN A 175 -5.89 -1.76 7.26
CA GLN A 175 -7.23 -2.22 6.88
C GLN A 175 -7.41 -2.32 5.35
N GLY A 176 -6.67 -1.50 4.60
CA GLY A 176 -6.74 -1.42 3.15
C GLY A 176 -5.37 -1.24 2.50
N ILE A 177 -5.29 -1.54 1.20
CA ILE A 177 -4.13 -1.29 0.33
C ILE A 177 -4.58 -0.39 -0.81
N PHE A 178 -3.95 0.75 -1.07
CA PHE A 178 -4.40 1.63 -2.16
C PHE A 178 -4.19 0.92 -3.51
N SER A 179 -5.28 0.75 -4.27
CA SER A 179 -5.29 0.08 -5.57
C SER A 179 -5.48 1.10 -6.70
N PHE A 180 -6.66 1.72 -6.78
CA PHE A 180 -7.02 2.66 -7.84
C PHE A 180 -7.95 3.78 -7.35
N GLY A 181 -8.17 4.78 -8.19
CA GLY A 181 -9.07 5.91 -7.96
C GLY A 181 -9.35 6.66 -9.26
N SER A 182 -9.79 7.91 -9.15
CA SER A 182 -9.99 8.78 -10.32
C SER A 182 -8.66 9.24 -10.94
N GLU A 183 -8.62 9.40 -12.27
CA GLU A 183 -7.41 9.79 -13.00
C GLU A 183 -6.93 11.22 -12.69
N ASP A 184 -7.85 12.10 -12.29
CA ASP A 184 -7.59 13.48 -11.86
C ASP A 184 -7.14 13.59 -10.39
N GLY A 185 -7.21 12.48 -9.63
CA GLY A 185 -6.90 12.45 -8.20
C GLY A 185 -8.05 12.86 -7.28
N THR A 186 -9.25 13.11 -7.80
CA THR A 186 -10.43 13.46 -6.99
C THR A 186 -10.93 12.24 -6.20
N PRO A 187 -11.16 12.35 -4.87
CA PRO A 187 -11.73 11.26 -4.07
C PRO A 187 -13.18 10.93 -4.48
N PRO A 188 -13.67 9.70 -4.20
CA PRO A 188 -13.08 8.70 -3.31
C PRO A 188 -11.99 7.87 -4.01
N MET A 189 -11.37 6.99 -3.23
CA MET A 189 -10.30 6.09 -3.64
C MET A 189 -10.67 4.65 -3.23
N ALA A 190 -10.33 3.67 -4.06
CA ALA A 190 -10.60 2.26 -3.83
C ALA A 190 -9.38 1.53 -3.25
N TYR A 191 -9.58 0.88 -2.10
CA TYR A 191 -8.55 0.15 -1.38
C TYR A 191 -8.87 -1.34 -1.29
N THR A 192 -7.94 -2.23 -1.60
CA THR A 192 -8.11 -3.67 -1.39
C THR A 192 -8.26 -3.98 0.10
N ARG A 193 -9.36 -4.62 0.48
CA ARG A 193 -9.76 -4.90 1.86
C ARG A 193 -8.92 -6.02 2.47
N VAL A 194 -7.92 -5.67 3.27
CA VAL A 194 -6.91 -6.61 3.80
C VAL A 194 -7.57 -7.74 4.62
N SER A 195 -8.64 -7.45 5.35
CA SER A 195 -9.36 -8.44 6.17
C SER A 195 -10.00 -9.59 5.37
N THR A 196 -10.30 -9.39 4.08
CA THR A 196 -10.77 -10.45 3.18
C THR A 196 -9.64 -11.45 2.83
N PHE A 197 -8.39 -10.97 2.75
CA PHE A 197 -7.24 -11.75 2.28
C PHE A 197 -6.39 -12.37 3.39
N ILE A 198 -6.71 -12.16 4.69
CA ILE A 198 -5.95 -12.71 5.83
C ILE A 198 -5.64 -14.22 5.70
N PRO A 199 -6.59 -15.11 5.30
CA PRO A 199 -6.27 -16.53 5.14
C PRO A 199 -5.22 -16.79 4.06
N TRP A 200 -5.29 -16.06 2.93
CA TRP A 200 -4.30 -16.13 1.85
C TRP A 200 -2.94 -15.59 2.29
N ILE A 201 -2.92 -14.47 3.04
CA ILE A 201 -1.68 -13.91 3.59
C ILE A 201 -0.99 -14.93 4.51
N GLN A 202 -1.74 -15.51 5.45
CA GLN A 202 -1.21 -16.47 6.43
C GLN A 202 -0.75 -17.79 5.78
N GLU A 203 -1.52 -18.34 4.85
CA GLU A 203 -1.13 -19.52 4.05
C GLU A 203 0.15 -19.25 3.26
N THR A 204 0.21 -18.09 2.59
CA THR A 204 1.36 -17.70 1.76
C THR A 204 2.60 -17.51 2.63
N MET A 205 2.54 -16.70 3.69
CA MET A 205 3.67 -16.52 4.62
C MET A 205 4.20 -17.85 5.19
N ARG A 206 3.31 -18.78 5.58
CA ARG A 206 3.72 -20.09 6.11
C ARG A 206 4.47 -20.95 5.08
N ARG A 207 4.12 -20.92 3.80
CA ARG A 207 4.78 -21.72 2.75
C ARG A 207 6.23 -21.31 2.44
N LEU A 208 6.68 -20.21 3.06
CA LEU A 208 7.84 -19.44 2.62
C LEU A 208 8.86 -19.25 3.74
N GLN A 209 8.44 -19.56 4.97
CA GLN A 209 9.32 -19.95 6.07
C GLN A 209 10.08 -21.25 5.71
N PRO A 210 11.36 -21.40 6.10
CA PRO A 210 12.15 -22.62 5.88
C PRO A 210 11.64 -23.84 6.67
#